data_AF-A0A2U2S5A4-F1
#
_entry.id   AF-A0A2U2S5A4-F1
#
_cell.length_a   1.000
_cell.length_b   1.000
_cell.length_c   1.000
_cell.angle_alpha   90.00
_cell.angle_beta   90.00
_cell.angle_gamma   90.00
#
_symmetry.space_group_name_H-M   'P 1'
#
loop_
_entity.id
_entity.type
_entity.pdbx_description
1 polymer ?
#
loop_
_entity_poly.entity_id
_entity_poly.type
_entity_poly.pdbx_seq_one_letter_code
_entity_poly.pdbx_strand_id
1 'polypeptide(L)'
;MKQPALTKPIALIGLALLLVFALGFLLAAPGSQVQAAPLPQGSPADACKNCHSDVYDRWSQSKHGSEATNCFACHKLGEGEGAHPKVNYLNLPESETCDTCHANIKTDWMTSKHGQRGMGCVTCHEPHSQQQKLIGESKTTCENCHRTQVEQTHSSTHGAAGVACFDCHMGPEVGHTFISQISTCQSCHSNIHQANSLVRGAFITPVAPEVKPRVVETSQPARGGVNLPTWLFFVIGIGVGGGAVWVLIERELDVDNGNGKSAKKEERSEAQDETQPNRE
;
A
#
# COMPACT_ATOMS: atom_id res chain seq x y z
N MET A 1 16.02 -45.01 47.74
CA MET A 1 16.47 -45.00 46.33
C MET A 1 15.95 -43.72 45.68
N LYS A 2 16.77 -42.66 45.60
CA LYS A 2 16.41 -41.38 44.97
C LYS A 2 17.05 -41.36 43.57
N GLN A 3 16.24 -41.16 42.53
CA GLN A 3 16.74 -41.09 41.15
C GLN A 3 17.67 -39.87 40.95
N PRO A 4 18.71 -39.97 40.11
CA PRO A 4 19.64 -38.87 39.90
C PRO A 4 18.99 -37.74 39.10
N ALA A 5 19.18 -36.52 39.59
CA ALA A 5 18.67 -35.25 39.05
C ALA A 5 19.31 -34.80 37.71
N LEU A 6 19.87 -35.74 36.94
CA LEU A 6 20.63 -35.46 35.71
C LEU A 6 19.76 -35.45 34.44
N THR A 7 18.44 -35.62 34.55
CA THR A 7 17.52 -35.67 33.41
C THR A 7 16.93 -34.31 33.03
N LYS A 8 16.92 -33.34 33.95
CA LYS A 8 16.40 -31.98 33.73
C LYS A 8 17.24 -31.11 32.78
N PRO A 9 18.59 -31.06 32.86
CA PRO A 9 19.37 -30.20 31.97
C PRO A 9 19.36 -30.71 30.52
N ILE A 10 19.35 -32.04 30.31
CA ILE A 10 19.30 -32.65 28.97
C ILE A 10 17.96 -32.37 28.29
N ALA A 11 16.85 -32.40 29.03
CA ALA A 11 15.53 -32.08 28.50
C ALA A 11 15.39 -30.60 28.08
N LEU A 12 16.01 -29.68 28.82
CA LEU A 12 15.98 -28.24 28.51
C LEU A 12 16.85 -27.90 27.28
N ILE A 13 17.99 -28.56 27.12
CA ILE A 13 18.84 -28.42 25.92
C ILE A 13 18.13 -28.99 24.69
N GLY A 14 17.46 -30.15 24.84
CA GLY A 14 16.65 -30.74 23.76
C GLY A 14 15.52 -29.82 23.30
N LEU A 15 14.80 -29.19 24.24
CA LEU A 15 13.71 -28.25 23.95
C LEU A 15 14.24 -26.96 23.27
N ALA A 16 15.36 -26.42 23.75
CA ALA A 16 15.99 -25.24 23.16
C ALA A 16 16.45 -25.49 21.72
N LEU A 17 17.06 -26.66 21.45
CA LEU A 17 17.45 -27.05 20.09
C LEU A 17 16.24 -27.22 19.16
N LEU A 18 15.15 -27.80 19.66
CA LEU A 18 13.89 -27.96 18.90
C LEU A 18 13.27 -26.60 18.55
N LEU A 19 13.28 -25.65 19.48
CA LEU A 19 12.76 -24.29 19.25
C LEU A 19 13.62 -23.49 18.26
N VAL A 20 14.95 -23.62 18.33
CA VAL A 20 15.87 -23.01 17.35
C VAL A 20 15.69 -23.62 15.97
N PHE A 21 15.49 -24.94 15.88
CA PHE A 21 15.22 -25.60 14.61
C PHE A 21 13.87 -25.20 14.01
N ALA A 22 12.83 -25.09 14.84
CA ALA A 22 11.50 -24.65 14.41
C ALA A 22 11.50 -23.18 13.95
N LEU A 23 12.22 -22.30 14.66
CA LEU A 23 12.35 -20.89 14.28
C LEU A 23 13.21 -20.71 13.02
N GLY A 24 14.25 -21.53 12.86
CA GLY A 24 15.04 -21.61 11.63
C GLY A 24 14.21 -22.04 10.42
N PHE A 25 13.30 -23.00 10.60
CA PHE A 25 12.38 -23.43 9.55
C PHE A 25 11.34 -22.35 9.19
N LEU A 26 10.88 -21.57 10.18
CA LEU A 26 9.94 -20.46 9.97
C LEU A 26 10.60 -19.26 9.26
N LEU A 27 11.88 -18.99 9.54
CA LEU A 27 12.67 -17.93 8.90
C LEU A 27 13.26 -18.34 7.54
N ALA A 28 13.41 -19.64 7.29
CA ALA A 28 13.82 -20.19 6.00
C ALA A 28 12.63 -20.48 5.05
N ALA A 29 11.39 -20.19 5.48
CA ALA A 29 10.25 -20.20 4.58
C ALA A 29 10.58 -19.23 3.43
N PRO A 30 10.66 -19.70 2.18
CA PRO A 30 10.90 -18.81 1.05
C PRO A 30 9.77 -17.80 1.06
N GLY A 31 10.10 -16.53 1.33
CA GLY A 31 9.12 -15.47 1.29
C GLY A 31 8.39 -15.58 -0.04
N SER A 32 7.07 -15.74 0.00
CA SER A 32 6.23 -15.84 -1.18
C SER A 32 6.41 -14.56 -2.01
N GLN A 33 7.43 -14.54 -2.86
CA GLN A 33 7.54 -13.61 -3.96
C GLN A 33 6.34 -13.95 -4.83
N VAL A 34 5.28 -13.14 -4.73
CA VAL A 34 4.18 -13.17 -5.67
C VAL A 34 4.77 -12.70 -6.99
N GLN A 35 5.41 -13.61 -7.72
CA GLN A 35 5.75 -13.38 -9.11
C GLN A 35 4.42 -13.30 -9.84
N ALA A 36 4.15 -12.16 -10.48
CA ALA A 36 3.07 -12.06 -11.45
C ALA A 36 3.22 -13.22 -12.43
N ALA A 37 2.20 -14.07 -12.50
CA ALA A 37 2.18 -15.14 -13.48
C ALA A 37 2.42 -14.52 -14.87
N PRO A 38 3.26 -15.13 -15.72
CA PRO A 38 3.39 -14.68 -17.09
C PRO A 38 2.00 -14.57 -17.71
N LEU A 39 1.67 -13.38 -18.25
CA LEU A 39 0.43 -13.18 -18.99
C LEU A 39 0.34 -14.31 -20.04
N PRO A 40 -0.79 -15.02 -20.14
CA PRO A 40 -0.96 -16.05 -21.16
C PRO A 40 -0.54 -15.47 -22.51
N GLN A 41 0.45 -16.11 -23.15
CA GLN A 41 0.97 -15.65 -24.43
C GLN A 41 -0.15 -15.71 -25.47
N GLY A 42 -0.40 -14.56 -26.11
CA GLY A 42 -1.52 -14.32 -27.01
C GLY A 42 -2.64 -13.62 -26.27
N SER A 43 -2.66 -12.28 -26.36
CA SER A 43 -3.79 -11.48 -25.87
C SER A 43 -5.09 -12.05 -26.43
N PRO A 44 -5.99 -12.60 -25.61
CA PRO A 44 -7.27 -13.08 -26.12
C PRO A 44 -8.22 -11.91 -26.44
N ALA A 45 -7.78 -10.65 -26.24
CA ALA A 45 -8.56 -9.46 -26.60
C ALA A 45 -8.76 -9.32 -28.12
N ASP A 46 -7.80 -9.74 -28.94
CA ASP A 46 -7.94 -9.69 -30.41
C ASP A 46 -9.01 -10.69 -30.90
N ALA A 47 -9.18 -11.80 -30.20
CA ALA A 47 -10.27 -12.75 -30.48
C ALA A 47 -11.64 -12.12 -30.20
N CYS A 48 -11.74 -11.26 -29.18
CA CYS A 48 -12.96 -10.52 -28.86
C CYS A 48 -13.34 -9.55 -29.99
N LYS A 49 -12.36 -8.92 -30.64
CA LYS A 49 -12.57 -7.95 -31.74
C LYS A 49 -13.41 -8.54 -32.89
N ASN A 50 -13.25 -9.83 -33.18
CA ASN A 50 -13.92 -10.49 -34.30
C ASN A 50 -15.46 -10.40 -34.21
N CYS A 51 -16.01 -10.29 -32.99
CA CYS A 51 -17.45 -10.12 -32.76
C CYS A 51 -17.81 -8.81 -32.03
N HIS A 52 -16.91 -8.24 -31.24
CA HIS A 52 -17.10 -7.03 -30.42
C HIS A 52 -16.27 -5.84 -30.92
N SER A 53 -16.23 -5.63 -32.24
CA SER A 53 -15.42 -4.59 -32.89
C SER A 53 -15.61 -3.20 -32.27
N ASP A 54 -16.86 -2.77 -32.08
CA ASP A 54 -17.16 -1.41 -31.63
C ASP A 54 -16.70 -1.15 -30.19
N VAL A 55 -16.70 -2.19 -29.35
CA VAL A 55 -16.22 -2.10 -27.97
C VAL A 55 -14.70 -2.15 -27.95
N TYR A 56 -14.12 -3.07 -28.73
CA TYR A 56 -12.66 -3.19 -28.88
C TYR A 56 -12.05 -1.90 -29.42
N ASP A 57 -12.64 -1.28 -30.43
CA ASP A 57 -12.11 -0.06 -31.05
C ASP A 57 -12.14 1.13 -30.07
N ARG A 58 -13.20 1.24 -29.25
CA ARG A 58 -13.25 2.24 -28.16
C ARG A 58 -12.20 1.97 -27.08
N TRP A 59 -12.08 0.72 -26.66
CA TRP A 59 -11.13 0.30 -25.63
C TRP A 59 -9.68 0.48 -26.07
N SER A 60 -9.31 0.00 -27.25
CA SER A 60 -7.95 0.06 -27.80
C SER A 60 -7.44 1.50 -27.98
N GLN A 61 -8.34 2.47 -28.17
CA GLN A 61 -8.02 3.90 -28.23
C GLN A 61 -7.95 4.58 -26.85
N SER A 62 -8.41 3.91 -25.80
CA SER A 62 -8.42 4.44 -24.44
C SER A 62 -7.08 4.24 -23.74
N LYS A 63 -6.90 4.90 -22.59
CA LYS A 63 -5.72 4.68 -21.73
C LYS A 63 -5.58 3.24 -21.25
N HIS A 64 -6.70 2.56 -21.01
CA HIS A 64 -6.67 1.14 -20.66
C HIS A 64 -6.27 0.26 -21.84
N GLY A 65 -6.56 0.65 -23.09
CA GLY A 65 -6.10 -0.07 -24.28
C GLY A 65 -4.62 0.14 -24.59
N SER A 66 -4.07 1.31 -24.23
CA SER A 66 -2.65 1.64 -24.49
C SER A 66 -1.68 1.15 -23.41
N GLU A 67 -2.16 1.00 -22.18
CA GLU A 67 -1.41 0.40 -21.06
C GLU A 67 -1.76 -1.10 -20.98
N ALA A 68 -0.90 -1.95 -20.42
CA ALA A 68 -0.96 -3.44 -20.51
C ALA A 68 -2.18 -4.14 -19.83
N THR A 69 -3.38 -3.55 -19.88
CA THR A 69 -4.64 -4.18 -19.50
C THR A 69 -5.21 -4.97 -20.70
N ASN A 70 -6.20 -5.84 -20.44
CA ASN A 70 -6.91 -6.56 -21.48
C ASN A 70 -8.35 -6.82 -21.03
N CYS A 71 -9.19 -7.40 -21.90
CA CYS A 71 -10.60 -7.68 -21.59
C CYS A 71 -10.79 -8.48 -20.29
N PHE A 72 -9.87 -9.40 -19.99
CA PHE A 72 -9.95 -10.31 -18.83
C PHE A 72 -9.54 -9.64 -17.51
N ALA A 73 -8.94 -8.45 -17.56
CA ALA A 73 -8.65 -7.67 -16.36
C ALA A 73 -9.94 -7.18 -15.68
N CYS A 74 -11.03 -7.02 -16.44
CA CYS A 74 -12.31 -6.57 -15.90
C CYS A 74 -13.44 -7.58 -16.10
N HIS A 75 -13.36 -8.41 -17.14
CA HIS A 75 -14.38 -9.40 -17.45
C HIS A 75 -13.92 -10.81 -17.13
N LYS A 76 -14.76 -11.56 -16.43
CA LYS A 76 -14.51 -12.97 -16.14
C LYS A 76 -15.57 -13.83 -16.79
N LEU A 77 -15.18 -15.01 -17.27
CA LEU A 77 -16.15 -15.99 -17.76
C LEU A 77 -17.11 -16.34 -16.60
N GLY A 78 -18.40 -16.27 -16.88
CA GLY A 78 -19.44 -16.61 -15.92
C GLY A 78 -19.43 -18.09 -15.53
N GLU A 79 -20.26 -18.43 -14.55
CA GLU A 79 -20.40 -19.81 -14.10
C GLU A 79 -21.15 -20.66 -15.14
N GLY A 80 -20.64 -21.86 -15.42
CA GLY A 80 -21.26 -22.82 -16.35
C GLY A 80 -20.25 -23.68 -17.11
N GLU A 81 -20.73 -24.76 -17.72
CA GLU A 81 -19.90 -25.63 -18.56
C GLU A 81 -19.85 -25.15 -20.02
N GLY A 82 -18.66 -24.77 -20.47
CA GLY A 82 -18.37 -24.44 -21.86
C GLY A 82 -17.53 -23.18 -22.01
N ALA A 83 -17.44 -22.69 -23.24
CA ALA A 83 -16.74 -21.46 -23.60
C ALA A 83 -17.73 -20.40 -24.10
N HIS A 84 -17.31 -19.14 -24.11
CA HIS A 84 -18.00 -18.07 -24.81
C HIS A 84 -18.16 -18.41 -26.31
N PRO A 85 -19.34 -18.21 -26.92
CA PRO A 85 -20.49 -17.43 -26.45
C PRO A 85 -21.54 -18.20 -25.64
N LYS A 86 -21.39 -19.51 -25.44
CA LYS A 86 -22.34 -20.31 -24.65
C LYS A 86 -22.37 -19.88 -23.18
N VAL A 87 -21.22 -19.49 -22.65
CA VAL A 87 -21.08 -18.90 -21.32
C VAL A 87 -20.68 -17.43 -21.48
N ASN A 88 -21.43 -16.53 -20.85
CA ASN A 88 -21.20 -15.09 -20.96
C ASN A 88 -20.02 -14.64 -20.11
N TYR A 89 -19.32 -13.61 -20.56
CA TYR A 89 -18.44 -12.85 -19.70
C TYR A 89 -19.27 -11.91 -18.82
N LEU A 90 -18.91 -11.84 -17.53
CA LEU A 90 -19.55 -11.01 -16.53
C LEU A 90 -18.69 -9.78 -16.25
N ASN A 91 -19.36 -8.71 -15.85
CA ASN A 91 -18.70 -7.55 -15.26
C ASN A 91 -18.42 -7.90 -13.80
N LEU A 92 -17.14 -7.91 -13.43
CA LEU A 92 -16.74 -8.12 -12.05
C LEU A 92 -17.03 -6.87 -11.20
N PRO A 93 -17.20 -7.03 -9.87
CA PRO A 93 -17.31 -5.90 -8.95
C PRO A 93 -16.12 -4.94 -9.06
N GLU A 94 -16.33 -3.67 -8.75
CA GLU A 94 -15.26 -2.64 -8.79
C GLU A 94 -14.09 -2.98 -7.86
N SER A 95 -14.35 -3.68 -6.76
CA SER A 95 -13.33 -4.18 -5.82
C SER A 95 -12.37 -5.20 -6.44
N GLU A 96 -12.82 -5.90 -7.48
CA GLU A 96 -12.05 -6.95 -8.18
C GLU A 96 -11.48 -6.45 -9.52
N THR A 97 -11.73 -5.20 -9.88
CA THR A 97 -11.33 -4.63 -11.18
C THR A 97 -10.63 -3.29 -11.02
N CYS A 98 -11.39 -2.25 -10.69
CA CYS A 98 -10.90 -0.88 -10.56
C CYS A 98 -9.94 -0.75 -9.37
N ASP A 99 -10.35 -1.24 -8.20
CA ASP A 99 -9.64 -1.04 -6.94
C ASP A 99 -8.29 -1.77 -6.91
N THR A 100 -8.14 -2.84 -7.71
CA THR A 100 -6.90 -3.61 -7.83
C THR A 100 -5.73 -2.75 -8.32
N CYS A 101 -6.00 -1.74 -9.16
CA CYS A 101 -4.98 -0.82 -9.68
C CYS A 101 -5.16 0.62 -9.15
N HIS A 102 -6.40 1.06 -8.94
CA HIS A 102 -6.74 2.42 -8.52
C HIS A 102 -7.05 2.53 -7.02
N ALA A 103 -6.35 1.77 -6.18
CA ALA A 103 -6.57 1.73 -4.72
C ALA A 103 -6.53 3.11 -4.06
N ASN A 104 -5.58 3.97 -4.45
CA ASN A 104 -5.47 5.33 -3.91
C ASN A 104 -6.71 6.18 -4.24
N ILE A 105 -7.19 6.09 -5.49
CA ILE A 105 -8.40 6.80 -5.93
C ILE A 105 -9.61 6.28 -5.17
N LYS A 106 -9.70 4.96 -4.94
CA LYS A 106 -10.76 4.38 -4.13
C LYS A 106 -10.75 4.93 -2.70
N THR A 107 -9.59 5.02 -2.06
CA THR A 107 -9.48 5.59 -0.71
C THR A 107 -10.03 7.02 -0.68
N ASP A 108 -9.65 7.88 -1.62
CA ASP A 108 -10.18 9.24 -1.71
C ASP A 108 -11.69 9.26 -1.95
N TRP A 109 -12.16 8.45 -2.91
CA TRP A 109 -13.58 8.35 -3.26
C TRP A 109 -14.46 8.01 -2.07
N MET A 110 -14.02 7.09 -1.20
CA MET A 110 -14.78 6.68 -0.02
C MET A 110 -14.95 7.81 1.00
N THR A 111 -14.10 8.85 0.97
CA THR A 111 -14.28 10.05 1.81
C THR A 111 -15.34 11.01 1.26
N SER A 112 -15.67 10.91 -0.04
CA SER A 112 -16.61 11.80 -0.72
C SER A 112 -18.07 11.54 -0.38
N LYS A 113 -18.93 12.52 -0.66
CA LYS A 113 -20.39 12.34 -0.55
C LYS A 113 -21.00 11.40 -1.60
N HIS A 114 -20.31 11.16 -2.71
CA HIS A 114 -20.75 10.17 -3.70
C HIS A 114 -20.41 8.76 -3.25
N GLY A 115 -19.17 8.54 -2.77
CA GLY A 115 -18.75 7.26 -2.18
C GLY A 115 -19.59 6.88 -0.96
N GLN A 116 -19.90 7.82 -0.07
CA GLN A 116 -20.80 7.61 1.07
C GLN A 116 -22.23 7.20 0.68
N ARG A 117 -22.66 7.50 -0.56
CA ARG A 117 -23.96 7.08 -1.11
C ARG A 117 -23.88 5.78 -1.91
N GLY A 118 -22.74 5.11 -1.92
CA GLY A 118 -22.55 3.84 -2.62
C GLY A 118 -22.49 3.99 -4.14
N MET A 119 -22.20 5.18 -4.66
CA MET A 119 -21.97 5.36 -6.10
C MET A 119 -20.65 4.67 -6.48
N GLY A 120 -20.68 3.90 -7.58
CA GLY A 120 -19.48 3.27 -8.15
C GLY A 120 -18.77 4.18 -9.16
N CYS A 121 -17.52 3.85 -9.47
CA CYS A 121 -16.69 4.47 -10.51
C CYS A 121 -17.43 4.51 -11.87
N VAL A 122 -18.09 3.41 -12.24
CA VAL A 122 -18.81 3.31 -13.53
C VAL A 122 -20.11 4.10 -13.57
N THR A 123 -20.49 4.77 -12.48
CA THR A 123 -21.62 5.71 -12.48
C THR A 123 -21.31 6.93 -13.36
N CYS A 124 -20.05 7.37 -13.33
CA CYS A 124 -19.59 8.53 -14.09
C CYS A 124 -18.63 8.15 -15.22
N HIS A 125 -17.87 7.06 -15.10
CA HIS A 125 -16.89 6.65 -16.11
C HIS A 125 -17.41 5.53 -17.01
N GLU A 126 -17.11 5.62 -18.30
CA GLU A 126 -17.28 4.53 -19.26
C GLU A 126 -15.95 3.77 -19.40
N PRO A 127 -15.83 2.54 -18.88
CA PRO A 127 -14.55 1.83 -18.79
C PRO A 127 -13.93 1.50 -20.15
N HIS A 128 -14.71 1.38 -21.22
CA HIS A 128 -14.16 1.12 -22.55
C HIS A 128 -13.58 2.38 -23.19
N SER A 129 -14.31 3.50 -23.19
CA SER A 129 -13.79 4.73 -23.81
C SER A 129 -12.87 5.53 -22.88
N GLN A 130 -12.91 5.25 -21.57
CA GLN A 130 -12.34 6.07 -20.50
C GLN A 130 -12.91 7.50 -20.45
N GLN A 131 -14.00 7.77 -21.17
CA GLN A 131 -14.70 9.05 -21.14
C GLN A 131 -15.74 9.08 -20.02
N GLN A 132 -16.25 10.28 -19.74
CA GLN A 132 -17.37 10.46 -18.83
C GLN A 132 -18.69 10.03 -19.48
N LYS A 133 -19.60 9.45 -18.70
CA LYS A 133 -20.94 9.06 -19.12
C LYS A 133 -21.84 10.28 -19.19
N LEU A 134 -22.37 10.54 -20.39
CA LEU A 134 -23.38 11.55 -20.63
C LEU A 134 -24.71 10.86 -20.94
N ILE A 135 -25.80 11.37 -20.35
CA ILE A 135 -27.15 10.83 -20.56
C ILE A 135 -27.99 11.88 -21.29
N GLY A 136 -28.54 11.50 -22.45
CA GLY A 136 -29.35 12.39 -23.27
C GLY A 136 -28.56 13.63 -23.71
N GLU A 137 -29.11 14.81 -23.43
CA GLU A 137 -28.53 16.11 -23.82
C GLU A 137 -27.58 16.70 -22.76
N SER A 138 -27.24 15.95 -21.71
CA SER A 138 -26.35 16.44 -20.66
C SER A 138 -24.95 16.78 -21.21
N LYS A 139 -24.46 17.97 -20.88
CA LYS A 139 -23.14 18.45 -21.33
C LYS A 139 -21.99 17.95 -20.46
N THR A 140 -22.29 17.59 -19.21
CA THR A 140 -21.33 17.05 -18.25
C THR A 140 -21.95 15.87 -17.51
N THR A 141 -21.14 14.92 -17.04
CA THR A 141 -21.66 13.82 -16.20
C THR A 141 -22.30 14.32 -14.90
N CYS A 142 -21.94 15.53 -14.45
CA CYS A 142 -22.53 16.16 -13.28
C CYS A 142 -24.01 16.48 -13.52
N GLU A 143 -24.34 16.95 -14.74
CA GLU A 143 -25.71 17.32 -15.13
C GLU A 143 -26.66 16.12 -15.13
N ASN A 144 -26.16 14.88 -15.23
CA ASN A 144 -26.99 13.68 -15.12
C ASN A 144 -27.83 13.69 -13.81
N CYS A 145 -27.32 14.30 -12.74
CA CYS A 145 -28.00 14.39 -11.43
C CYS A 145 -28.11 15.84 -10.89
N HIS A 146 -27.10 16.68 -11.11
CA HIS A 146 -26.97 18.02 -10.52
C HIS A 146 -27.45 19.16 -11.44
N ARG A 147 -28.56 18.95 -12.16
CA ARG A 147 -29.08 19.91 -13.15
C ARG A 147 -29.25 21.32 -12.61
N THR A 148 -29.85 21.45 -11.42
CA THR A 148 -30.06 22.76 -10.79
C THR A 148 -28.75 23.47 -10.47
N GLN A 149 -27.72 22.76 -10.00
CA GLN A 149 -26.43 23.37 -9.68
C GLN A 149 -25.70 23.79 -10.96
N VAL A 150 -25.80 22.99 -12.02
CA VAL A 150 -25.24 23.32 -13.34
C VAL A 150 -25.90 24.58 -13.91
N GLU A 151 -27.24 24.66 -13.87
CA GLU A 151 -28.01 25.84 -14.32
C GLU A 151 -27.61 27.11 -13.55
N GLN A 152 -27.49 27.00 -12.23
CA GLN A 152 -27.05 28.10 -11.36
C GLN A 152 -25.60 28.52 -11.66
N THR A 153 -24.72 27.56 -11.91
CA THR A 153 -23.31 27.82 -12.22
C THR A 153 -23.19 28.51 -13.56
N HIS A 154 -23.92 28.06 -14.60
CA HIS A 154 -23.96 28.72 -15.91
C HIS A 154 -24.40 30.18 -15.82
N SER A 155 -25.30 30.50 -14.89
CA SER A 155 -25.77 31.86 -14.66
C SER A 155 -24.84 32.71 -13.79
N SER A 156 -23.73 32.15 -13.31
CA SER A 156 -22.75 32.84 -12.45
C SER A 156 -21.60 33.46 -13.24
N THR A 157 -20.80 34.31 -12.59
CA THR A 157 -19.58 34.87 -13.17
C THR A 157 -18.54 33.80 -13.52
N HIS A 158 -18.47 32.71 -12.76
CA HIS A 158 -17.57 31.58 -13.06
C HIS A 158 -18.06 30.79 -14.28
N GLY A 159 -19.37 30.57 -14.39
CA GLY A 159 -19.96 29.93 -15.57
C GLY A 159 -19.79 30.78 -16.84
N ALA A 160 -19.97 32.10 -16.73
CA ALA A 160 -19.69 33.04 -17.82
C ALA A 160 -18.20 33.05 -18.23
N ALA A 161 -17.30 32.78 -17.30
CA ALA A 161 -15.86 32.60 -17.56
C ALA A 161 -15.49 31.19 -18.08
N GLY A 162 -16.46 30.29 -18.24
CA GLY A 162 -16.24 28.93 -18.73
C GLY A 162 -15.63 27.97 -17.71
N VAL A 163 -15.66 28.32 -16.42
CA VAL A 163 -15.17 27.45 -15.34
C VAL A 163 -16.13 26.29 -15.13
N ALA A 164 -15.61 25.07 -15.17
CA ALA A 164 -16.34 23.84 -14.99
C ALA A 164 -16.36 23.38 -13.53
N CYS A 165 -17.29 22.47 -13.20
CA CYS A 165 -17.48 21.97 -11.83
C CYS A 165 -16.19 21.37 -11.24
N PHE A 166 -15.44 20.62 -12.04
CA PHE A 166 -14.23 19.91 -11.61
C PHE A 166 -13.05 20.87 -11.33
N ASP A 167 -13.04 22.07 -11.93
CA ASP A 167 -11.97 23.04 -11.70
C ASP A 167 -11.89 23.46 -10.23
N CYS A 168 -13.04 23.55 -9.56
CA CYS A 168 -13.09 23.85 -8.13
C CYS A 168 -13.24 22.59 -7.27
N HIS A 169 -14.12 21.65 -7.66
CA HIS A 169 -14.46 20.49 -6.82
C HIS A 169 -13.42 19.37 -6.86
N MET A 170 -12.63 19.27 -7.93
CA MET A 170 -11.59 18.23 -8.07
C MET A 170 -10.19 18.84 -8.07
N GLY A 171 -10.05 20.10 -8.49
CA GLY A 171 -8.79 20.82 -8.50
C GLY A 171 -7.78 20.28 -9.52
N PRO A 172 -6.54 20.81 -9.53
CA PRO A 172 -5.53 20.48 -10.55
C PRO A 172 -5.05 19.02 -10.49
N GLU A 173 -5.13 18.39 -9.32
CA GLU A 173 -4.77 16.98 -9.12
C GLU A 173 -5.92 16.01 -9.46
N VAL A 174 -7.09 16.54 -9.88
CA VAL A 174 -8.28 15.76 -10.24
C VAL A 174 -8.69 14.78 -9.12
N GLY A 175 -8.78 15.31 -7.90
CA GLY A 175 -9.13 14.53 -6.71
C GLY A 175 -10.56 14.01 -6.73
N HIS A 176 -10.78 12.81 -6.20
CA HIS A 176 -12.09 12.15 -6.14
C HIS A 176 -12.85 12.39 -4.81
N THR A 177 -12.43 13.40 -4.04
CA THR A 177 -13.11 13.82 -2.80
C THR A 177 -14.25 14.80 -3.07
N PHE A 178 -14.24 15.48 -4.22
CA PHE A 178 -15.20 16.52 -4.64
C PHE A 178 -15.26 17.75 -3.70
N ILE A 179 -14.22 17.93 -2.88
CA ILE A 179 -14.10 19.04 -1.93
C ILE A 179 -13.40 20.22 -2.59
N SER A 180 -14.07 21.36 -2.62
CA SER A 180 -13.43 22.63 -2.99
C SER A 180 -12.59 23.14 -1.83
N GLN A 181 -11.29 23.29 -2.06
CA GLN A 181 -10.35 23.83 -1.08
C GLN A 181 -9.93 25.23 -1.50
N ILE A 182 -9.39 26.02 -0.57
CA ILE A 182 -8.90 27.38 -0.88
C ILE A 182 -7.82 27.33 -1.99
N SER A 183 -7.02 26.27 -2.04
CA SER A 183 -6.00 26.04 -3.06
C SER A 183 -6.56 25.94 -4.48
N THR A 184 -7.77 25.42 -4.67
CA THR A 184 -8.38 25.36 -6.02
C THR A 184 -8.76 26.73 -6.51
N CYS A 185 -9.25 27.61 -5.63
CA CYS A 185 -9.51 29.02 -5.95
C CYS A 185 -8.20 29.77 -6.28
N GLN A 186 -7.14 29.50 -5.53
CA GLN A 186 -5.83 30.15 -5.68
C GLN A 186 -5.11 29.81 -7.00
N SER A 187 -5.56 28.77 -7.71
CA SER A 187 -5.05 28.44 -9.05
C SER A 187 -5.32 29.56 -10.07
N CYS A 188 -6.40 30.31 -9.88
CA CYS A 188 -6.81 31.42 -10.75
C CYS A 188 -6.83 32.77 -10.02
N HIS A 189 -7.09 32.78 -8.71
CA HIS A 189 -7.20 34.00 -7.91
C HIS A 189 -6.00 34.19 -6.97
N SER A 190 -5.13 35.16 -7.28
CA SER A 190 -4.05 35.56 -6.37
C SER A 190 -4.56 36.22 -5.09
N ASN A 191 -5.76 36.83 -5.13
CA ASN A 191 -6.48 37.34 -3.95
C ASN A 191 -7.99 37.10 -4.09
N ILE A 192 -8.50 36.07 -3.39
CA ILE A 192 -9.92 35.70 -3.40
C ILE A 192 -10.85 36.72 -2.71
N HIS A 193 -10.30 37.67 -1.94
CA HIS A 193 -11.08 38.73 -1.30
C HIS A 193 -11.31 39.95 -2.21
N GLN A 194 -10.71 39.96 -3.41
CA GLN A 194 -10.91 41.00 -4.40
C GLN A 194 -11.72 40.45 -5.57
N ALA A 195 -13.05 40.45 -5.41
CA ALA A 195 -14.00 39.83 -6.34
C ALA A 195 -14.04 40.44 -7.76
N ASN A 196 -13.34 41.55 -8.02
CA ASN A 196 -13.50 42.36 -9.23
C ASN A 196 -12.31 42.34 -10.21
N SER A 197 -11.33 41.45 -10.03
CA SER A 197 -10.21 41.36 -10.97
C SER A 197 -9.88 39.91 -11.31
N LEU A 198 -10.66 39.31 -12.20
CA LEU A 198 -10.02 38.42 -13.17
C LEU A 198 -9.12 39.34 -14.01
N VAL A 199 -7.82 39.11 -13.94
CA VAL A 199 -6.76 39.92 -14.56
C VAL A 199 -7.19 40.33 -15.97
N ARG A 200 -7.40 41.64 -16.16
CA ARG A 200 -7.62 42.34 -17.44
C ARG A 200 -7.52 41.44 -18.68
N GLY A 201 -8.65 40.86 -19.09
CA GLY A 201 -8.90 40.48 -20.48
C GLY A 201 -8.05 39.36 -21.09
N ALA A 202 -7.46 38.45 -20.33
CA ALA A 202 -6.87 37.25 -20.92
C ALA A 202 -7.95 36.18 -21.11
N PHE A 203 -8.73 36.28 -22.19
CA PHE A 203 -9.27 35.08 -22.81
C PHE A 203 -8.06 34.26 -23.24
N ILE A 204 -7.74 33.21 -22.49
CA ILE A 204 -6.77 32.22 -22.94
C ILE A 204 -7.48 31.50 -24.08
N THR A 205 -7.19 31.91 -25.33
CA THR A 205 -7.45 31.05 -26.48
C THR A 205 -6.83 29.69 -26.16
N PRO A 206 -7.56 28.57 -26.29
CA PRO A 206 -6.98 27.26 -26.06
C PRO A 206 -5.93 27.03 -27.14
N VAL A 207 -4.68 27.38 -26.83
CA VAL A 207 -3.54 26.84 -27.54
C VAL A 207 -3.48 25.40 -27.05
N ALA A 208 -3.98 24.49 -27.88
CA ALA A 208 -3.70 23.07 -27.70
C ALA A 208 -2.18 22.97 -27.51
N PRO A 209 -1.68 22.49 -26.36
CA PRO A 209 -0.25 22.35 -26.20
C PRO A 209 0.23 21.42 -27.31
N GLU A 210 1.20 21.86 -28.09
CA GLU A 210 1.99 20.97 -28.94
C GLU A 210 2.66 19.98 -27.98
N VAL A 211 1.99 18.85 -27.73
CA VAL A 211 2.54 17.73 -26.98
C VAL A 211 3.61 17.12 -27.87
N LYS A 212 4.82 17.69 -27.81
CA LYS A 212 6.00 16.96 -28.22
C LYS A 212 6.05 15.70 -27.36
N PRO A 213 6.08 14.50 -27.95
CA PRO A 213 6.17 13.26 -27.19
C PRO A 213 7.33 13.39 -26.21
N ARG A 214 7.02 13.44 -24.92
CA ARG A 214 8.06 13.27 -23.91
C ARG A 214 8.47 11.82 -24.04
N VAL A 215 9.62 11.59 -24.67
CA VAL A 215 10.34 10.32 -24.54
C VAL A 215 10.74 10.27 -23.07
N VAL A 216 9.86 9.71 -22.24
CA VAL A 216 10.23 9.28 -20.90
C VAL A 216 11.05 8.03 -21.13
N GLU A 217 12.35 8.21 -21.18
CA GLU A 217 13.28 7.09 -21.07
C GLU A 217 12.94 6.41 -19.74
N THR A 218 12.38 5.20 -19.83
CA THR A 218 11.98 4.41 -18.68
C THR A 218 13.25 3.93 -17.97
N SER A 219 13.92 4.81 -17.23
CA SER A 219 14.79 4.35 -16.17
C SER A 219 13.86 3.76 -15.12
N GLN A 220 13.79 2.43 -15.08
CA GLN A 220 13.20 1.71 -13.96
C GLN A 220 13.66 2.38 -12.66
N PRO A 221 12.78 2.63 -11.68
CA PRO A 221 13.24 3.06 -10.38
C PRO A 221 14.24 2.02 -9.92
N ALA A 222 15.49 2.44 -9.71
CA ALA A 222 16.49 1.60 -9.08
C ALA A 222 15.83 1.07 -7.82
N ARG A 223 15.62 -0.25 -7.74
CA ARG A 223 15.04 -0.91 -6.58
C ARG A 223 15.92 -0.51 -5.38
N GLY A 224 15.48 0.50 -4.66
CA GLY A 224 16.13 1.00 -3.45
C GLY A 224 15.89 -0.01 -2.33
N GLY A 225 16.65 -1.09 -2.37
CA GLY A 225 16.77 -2.05 -1.29
C GLY A 225 18.24 -2.23 -1.02
N VAL A 226 18.67 -2.00 0.23
CA VAL A 226 20.02 -2.36 0.63
C VAL A 226 20.07 -3.89 0.62
N ASN A 227 20.74 -4.47 -0.38
CA ASN A 227 20.93 -5.90 -0.47
C ASN A 227 22.02 -6.31 0.53
N LEU A 228 21.64 -6.40 1.81
CA LEU A 228 22.53 -6.89 2.85
C LEU A 228 22.72 -8.39 2.62
N PRO A 229 23.95 -8.85 2.40
CA PRO A 229 24.19 -10.25 2.11
C PRO A 229 23.83 -11.08 3.35
N THR A 230 23.22 -12.25 3.12
CA THR A 230 22.63 -13.09 4.16
C THR A 230 23.61 -13.45 5.29
N TRP A 231 24.91 -13.50 5.01
CA TRP A 231 25.97 -13.74 5.99
C TRP A 231 26.06 -12.65 7.07
N LEU A 232 25.62 -11.42 6.79
CA LEU A 232 25.64 -10.32 7.76
C LEU A 232 24.73 -10.63 8.97
N PHE A 233 23.59 -11.28 8.74
CA PHE A 233 22.70 -11.72 9.82
C PHE A 233 23.32 -12.83 10.67
N PHE A 234 24.12 -13.71 10.07
CA PHE A 234 24.87 -14.72 10.81
C PHE A 234 25.94 -14.09 11.70
N VAL A 235 26.67 -13.07 11.21
CA VAL A 235 27.68 -12.37 12.00
C VAL A 235 27.06 -11.59 13.16
N ILE A 236 25.95 -10.90 12.92
CA ILE A 236 25.20 -10.19 13.98
C ILE A 236 24.66 -11.20 15.00
N GLY A 237 24.11 -12.34 14.56
CA GLY A 237 23.61 -13.40 15.43
C GLY A 237 24.70 -14.03 16.30
N ILE A 238 25.88 -14.30 15.73
CA ILE A 238 27.04 -14.82 16.48
C ILE A 238 27.54 -13.78 17.48
N GLY A 239 27.59 -12.50 17.11
CA GLY A 239 28.00 -11.42 18.01
C GLY A 239 27.06 -11.24 19.21
N VAL A 240 25.76 -11.19 18.96
CA VAL A 240 24.74 -11.06 20.02
C VAL A 240 24.69 -12.31 20.90
N GLY A 241 24.74 -13.50 20.29
CA GLY A 241 24.73 -14.77 21.02
C GLY A 241 26.00 -14.99 21.85
N GLY A 242 27.18 -14.69 21.29
CA GLY A 242 28.45 -14.76 21.99
C GLY A 242 28.53 -13.79 23.16
N GLY A 243 28.04 -12.55 22.98
CA GLY A 243 27.96 -11.57 24.06
C GLY A 243 27.02 -12.00 25.19
N ALA A 244 25.86 -12.57 24.87
CA ALA A 244 24.93 -13.08 25.87
C ALA A 244 25.53 -14.26 26.66
N VAL A 245 26.22 -15.18 25.99
CA VAL A 245 26.90 -16.31 26.64
C VAL A 245 28.05 -15.84 27.53
N TRP A 246 28.85 -14.86 27.07
CA TRP A 246 29.91 -14.26 27.87
C TRP A 246 29.36 -13.64 29.16
N VAL A 247 28.32 -12.82 29.07
CA VAL A 247 27.68 -12.19 30.24
C VAL A 247 27.12 -13.22 31.22
N LEU A 248 26.55 -14.32 30.74
CA LEU A 248 26.03 -15.38 31.60
C LEU A 248 27.15 -16.14 32.32
N ILE A 249 28.25 -16.46 31.63
CA ILE A 249 29.42 -17.11 32.24
C ILE A 249 30.05 -16.20 33.29
N GLU A 250 30.20 -14.90 32.99
CA GLU A 250 30.81 -13.95 33.91
C GLU A 250 29.95 -13.75 35.16
N ARG A 251 28.63 -13.82 35.02
CA ARG A 251 27.70 -13.76 36.15
C ARG A 251 27.74 -15.02 37.01
N GLU A 252 27.97 -16.20 36.43
CA GLU A 252 28.16 -17.45 37.18
C GLU A 252 29.51 -17.44 37.94
N LEU A 253 30.57 -16.91 37.32
CA LEU A 253 31.88 -16.75 37.96
C LEU A 253 31.83 -15.76 39.13
N ASP A 254 31.05 -14.68 39.02
CA ASP A 254 30.91 -13.68 40.10
C ASP A 254 30.07 -14.22 41.28
N VAL A 255 29.10 -15.10 41.01
CA VAL A 255 28.33 -15.82 42.04
C VAL A 255 29.22 -16.82 42.80
N ASP A 256 30.08 -17.56 42.11
CA ASP A 256 31.03 -18.49 42.74
C ASP A 256 32.12 -17.76 43.55
N ASN A 257 32.59 -16.60 43.07
CA ASN A 257 33.60 -15.80 43.78
C ASN A 257 32.99 -15.01 44.97
N GLY A 258 31.69 -14.71 44.93
CA GLY A 258 30.93 -14.06 46.01
C GLY A 258 30.63 -14.98 47.20
N ASN A 259 30.37 -16.27 46.94
CA ASN A 259 30.09 -17.26 47.98
C ASN A 259 31.31 -17.64 48.83
N GLY A 260 32.53 -17.38 48.36
CA GLY A 260 33.77 -17.64 49.10
C GLY A 260 34.09 -16.63 50.22
N LYS A 261 33.42 -15.47 50.25
CA LYS A 261 33.72 -14.41 51.24
C LYS A 261 32.78 -14.39 52.45
N SER A 262 31.58 -14.97 52.38
CA SER A 262 30.69 -15.03 53.56
C SER A 262 31.04 -16.20 54.50
N ALA A 263 31.56 -17.31 53.98
CA ALA A 263 31.92 -18.48 54.80
C ALA A 263 33.15 -18.25 55.70
N LYS A 264 34.01 -17.27 55.39
CA LYS A 264 35.27 -17.04 56.13
C LYS A 264 35.15 -16.08 57.33
N LYS A 265 33.96 -15.53 57.59
CA LYS A 265 33.73 -14.57 58.69
C LYS A 265 33.16 -15.21 59.95
N GLU A 266 32.50 -16.36 59.84
CA GLU A 266 31.89 -17.05 60.99
C GLU A 266 32.86 -17.99 61.72
N GLU A 267 33.90 -18.51 61.05
CA GLU A 267 34.89 -19.42 61.68
C GLU A 267 35.97 -18.73 62.53
N ARG A 268 35.99 -17.38 62.64
CA ARG A 268 37.02 -16.64 63.41
C ARG A 268 36.56 -16.16 64.79
N SER A 269 35.32 -16.41 65.21
CA SER A 269 34.84 -15.96 66.53
C SER A 269 34.87 -17.02 67.64
N GLU A 270 35.23 -18.27 67.34
CA GLU A 270 35.10 -19.40 68.30
C GLU A 270 36.43 -20.01 68.77
N ALA A 271 37.55 -19.32 68.55
CA ALA A 271 38.89 -19.84 68.90
C ALA A 271 39.75 -18.88 69.73
N GLN A 272 39.15 -18.00 70.53
CA GLN A 272 39.86 -17.20 71.54
C GLN A 272 39.02 -17.00 72.81
N ASP A 273 38.74 -18.10 73.50
CA ASP A 273 38.49 -18.09 74.93
C ASP A 273 39.28 -19.25 75.55
N GLU A 274 39.74 -19.10 76.79
CA GLU A 274 40.61 -20.00 77.57
C GLU A 274 42.14 -19.86 77.40
N THR A 275 42.73 -18.85 78.05
CA THR A 275 43.87 -19.05 79.00
C THR A 275 44.12 -17.82 79.90
N GLN A 276 43.76 -17.97 81.17
CA GLN A 276 44.54 -17.61 82.39
C GLN A 276 44.73 -16.14 82.88
N PRO A 277 45.00 -15.97 84.21
CA PRO A 277 44.51 -14.86 85.05
C PRO A 277 45.57 -13.80 85.44
N ASN A 278 45.08 -12.71 86.03
CA ASN A 278 45.83 -11.56 86.56
C ASN A 278 46.70 -11.88 87.80
N ARG A 279 47.85 -11.18 87.87
CA ARG A 279 48.54 -10.60 89.06
C ARG A 279 47.68 -10.61 90.34
N GLU A 280 48.14 -10.99 91.53
CA GLU A 280 49.41 -10.90 92.27
C GLU A 280 49.48 -12.02 93.31
#